data_AF-A0A2N9GX53-F1
#
_entry.id   AF-A0A2N9GX53-F1
#
_cell.length_a   1.000
_cell.length_b   1.000
_cell.length_c   1.000
_cell.angle_alpha   90.00
_cell.angle_beta   90.00
_cell.angle_gamma   90.00
#
_symmetry.space_group_name_H-M   'P 1'
#
loop_
_entity.id
_entity.type
_entity.pdbx_description
1 polymer ?
#
loop_
_entity_poly.entity_id
_entity_poly.type
_entity_poly.pdbx_seq_one_letter_code
_entity_poly.pdbx_strand_id
1 'polypeptide(L)' 'MVTGGRNRDRVGVIKSREKHKGSFETVHIQDALGHEFANPSWNVFTVGKGHKAMGLSPQGQGSC' A
#
# COMPACT_ATOMS: atom_id res chain seq x y z
N MET A 1 -2.56 0.38 -3.09
CA MET A 1 -3.60 -0.54 -2.59
C MET A 1 -2.93 -1.86 -2.27
N VAL A 2 -3.29 -2.46 -1.15
CA VAL A 2 -2.78 -3.77 -0.75
C VAL A 2 -3.83 -4.83 -1.06
N THR A 3 -3.46 -5.87 -1.81
CA THR A 3 -4.39 -6.91 -2.29
C THR A 3 -4.28 -8.22 -1.50
N GLY A 4 -3.27 -8.36 -0.64
CA GLY A 4 -3.02 -9.60 0.10
C GLY A 4 -2.37 -9.39 1.47
N GLY A 5 -2.39 -10.44 2.29
CA GLY A 5 -1.80 -10.45 3.63
C GLY A 5 -2.66 -9.79 4.70
N ARG A 6 -2.02 -9.43 5.83
CA ARG A 6 -2.69 -8.83 7.01
C ARG A 6 -3.20 -7.41 6.77
N ASN A 7 -2.62 -6.70 5.81
CA ASN A 7 -2.94 -5.31 5.49
C ASN A 7 -3.85 -5.17 4.25
N ARG A 8 -4.55 -6.23 3.85
CA ARG A 8 -5.44 -6.23 2.67
C ARG A 8 -6.46 -5.09 2.74
N ASP A 9 -6.83 -4.57 1.58
CA ASP A 9 -7.81 -3.49 1.38
C ASP A 9 -7.38 -2.11 1.91
N ARG A 10 -6.17 -1.99 2.49
CA ARG A 10 -5.60 -0.70 2.87
C ARG A 10 -5.04 0.04 1.67
N VAL A 11 -5.29 1.35 1.63
CA VAL A 11 -4.79 2.28 0.61
C VAL A 11 -3.92 3.33 1.29
N GLY A 12 -2.75 3.59 0.70
CA GLY A 12 -1.78 4.52 1.22
C GLY A 12 -0.77 4.94 0.15
N VAL A 13 0.09 5.88 0.52
CA VAL A 13 1.17 6.39 -0.29
C VAL A 13 2.43 5.55 -0.07
N ILE A 14 3.08 5.14 -1.15
CA ILE A 14 4.36 4.43 -1.08
C ILE A 14 5.44 5.45 -0.69
N LYS A 15 6.14 5.23 0.42
CA LYS A 15 7.28 6.06 0.84
C LYS A 15 8.60 5.56 0.28
N SER A 16 8.87 4.27 0.42
CA SER A 16 10.12 3.65 -0.03
C SER A 16 9.88 2.25 -0.56
N ARG A 17 10.79 1.82 -1.45
CA ARG A 17 10.84 0.46 -1.98
C ARG A 17 12.24 -0.06 -1.75
N GLU A 18 12.36 -1.04 -0.88
CA GLU A 18 13.61 -1.70 -0.57
C GLU A 18 13.77 -2.91 -1.50
N LYS A 19 14.87 -2.91 -2.26
CA LYS A 19 15.20 -3.99 -3.18
C LYS A 19 16.27 -4.88 -2.57
N HIS A 20 15.95 -6.15 -2.43
CA HIS A 20 16.89 -7.17 -1.99
C HIS A 20 17.32 -8.02 -3.19
N LYS A 21 18.63 -8.22 -3.39
CA LYS A 21 19.12 -9.15 -4.42
C LYS A 21 18.77 -10.59 -4.01
N GLY A 22 17.98 -11.28 -4.83
CA GLY A 22 17.59 -12.68 -4.59
C GLY A 22 16.38 -12.87 -3.68
N SER A 23 15.71 -11.80 -3.25
CA SER A 23 14.47 -11.87 -2.49
C SER A 23 13.43 -10.89 -3.05
N PHE A 24 12.21 -10.95 -2.52
CA PHE A 24 11.13 -10.05 -2.90
C PHE A 24 11.44 -8.62 -2.45
N GLU A 25 10.98 -7.65 -3.23
CA GLU A 25 11.13 -6.25 -2.85
C GLU A 25 10.09 -5.91 -1.79
N THR A 26 10.51 -5.20 -0.75
CA THR A 26 9.64 -4.74 0.33
C THR A 26 9.22 -3.31 0.05
N VAL A 27 7.92 -3.04 0.15
CA VAL A 27 7.35 -1.70 -0.09
C VAL A 27 6.81 -1.15 1.21
N HIS A 28 7.33 0.02 1.62
CA HIS A 28 6.85 0.75 2.78
C HIS A 28 5.77 1.73 2.35
N ILE A 29 4.62 1.64 3.01
CA ILE A 29 3.40 2.36 2.69
C ILE A 29 2.94 3.11 3.95
N GLN A 30 2.54 4.36 3.78
CA GLN A 30 1.86 5.15 4.80
C GLN A 30 0.40 5.34 4.40
N ASP A 31 -0.54 5.01 5.27
CA ASP A 31 -1.96 5.28 5.02
C ASP A 31 -2.35 6.74 5.31
N ALA A 32 -3.62 7.06 5.07
CA ALA A 32 -4.17 8.39 5.33
C ALA A 32 -4.26 8.74 6.83
N LEU A 33 -4.20 7.74 7.72
CA LEU A 33 -4.21 7.93 9.18
C LEU A 33 -2.80 8.11 9.75
N GLY A 34 -1.77 8.04 8.90
CA GLY A 34 -0.36 8.20 9.28
C GLY A 34 0.31 6.90 9.72
N HIS A 35 -0.38 5.77 9.71
CA HIS A 35 0.20 4.47 10.05
C HIS A 35 1.10 3.96 8.92
N GLU A 36 2.30 3.53 9.28
CA GLU A 36 3.27 2.93 8.35
C GLU A 36 3.29 1.41 8.48
N PHE A 37 3.34 0.74 7.33
CA PHE A 37 3.47 -0.70 7.25
C PHE A 37 4.25 -1.11 6.00
N ALA A 38 4.80 -2.33 6.03
CA ALA A 38 5.57 -2.89 4.95
C ALA A 38 4.85 -4.13 4.39
N ASN A 39 4.78 -4.23 3.06
CA ASN A 39 4.29 -5.41 2.37
C ASN A 39 5.23 -5.74 1.20
N PRO A 40 5.36 -7.03 0.83
CA PRO A 40 6.12 -7.41 -0.35
C PRO A 40 5.43 -6.88 -1.61
N SER A 41 6.23 -6.53 -2.63
CA SER A 41 5.79 -5.82 -3.83
C SER A 41 4.68 -6.52 -4.60
N TRP A 42 4.62 -7.86 -4.57
CA TRP A 42 3.57 -8.64 -5.23
C TRP A 42 2.16 -8.41 -4.64
N ASN A 43 2.08 -8.00 -3.37
CA ASN A 43 0.83 -7.69 -2.67
C ASN A 43 0.44 -6.20 -2.79
N VAL A 44 1.19 -5.40 -3.54
CA VAL A 44 0.99 -3.95 -3.64
C VAL A 44 0.68 -3.55 -5.07
N PHE A 45 -0.50 -2.98 -5.28
CA PHE A 45 -0.94 -2.45 -6.56
C PHE A 45 -1.03 -0.92 -6.53
N THR A 46 -0.46 -0.27 -7.54
CA THR A 46 -0.43 1.19 -7.66
C THR A 46 -1.71 1.67 -8.36
N VAL A 47 -2.48 2.52 -7.68
CA VAL A 47 -3.83 2.95 -8.12
C VAL A 47 -3.83 4.39 -8.68
N GLY A 48 -2.76 5.14 -8.47
CA GLY A 48 -2.63 6.51 -8.93
C GLY A 48 -1.22 7.03 -8.73
N LYS A 49 -0.96 8.23 -9.25
CA LYS A 49 0.33 8.92 -9.10
C LYS A 49 0.09 10.24 -8.35
N GLY A 50 0.76 10.40 -7.22
CA GLY A 50 0.52 11.52 -6.30
C GLY A 50 -0.73 11.35 -5.44
N HIS A 51 -1.23 12.43 -4.85
CA HIS A 51 -2.44 12.44 -4.01
C HIS A 51 -3.76 12.26 -4.79
N LYS A 52 -3.71 12.35 -6.13
CA LYS A 52 -4.85 11.98 -6.98
C LYS A 52 -4.84 10.47 -7.19
N ALA A 53 -5.52 9.75 -6.29
CA ALA A 53 -5.93 8.38 -6.58
C ALA A 53 -6.91 8.40 -7.76
N MET A 54 -6.70 7.56 -8.78
CA MET A 54 -7.66 7.45 -9.88
C MET A 54 -8.88 6.67 -9.37
N GLY A 55 -9.97 7.38 -9.09
CA GLY A 55 -11.36 6.87 -9.04
C GLY A 55 -11.73 5.77 -8.04
N LEU A 56 -10.75 5.13 -7.39
CA LEU A 56 -10.96 4.12 -6.36
C LEU A 56 -11.15 4.82 -5.02
N SER A 57 -12.37 5.30 -4.80
CA SER A 57 -12.82 5.64 -3.46
C SER A 57 -12.85 4.34 -2.64
N PRO A 58 -12.11 4.24 -1.52
CA PRO A 58 -12.22 3.07 -0.66
C PRO A 58 -13.65 3.00 -0.12
N GLN A 59 -14.45 2.06 -0.65
CA GLN A 59 -15.69 1.67 0.02
C GLN A 59 -15.29 1.03 1.35
N GLY A 60 -15.31 1.83 2.42
CA GLY A 60 -14.95 1.37 3.76
C GLY A 60 -14.01 2.30 4.49
N GLN A 61 -14.44 3.53 4.76
CA GLN A 61 -14.12 4.11 6.07
C GLN A 61 -14.87 3.27 7.12
N GLY A 62 -14.15 2.45 7.90
CA GLY A 62 -14.79 1.69 8.98
C GLY A 62 -13.93 0.57 9.57
N SER A 63 -13.20 0.90 10.63
CA SER A 63 -12.76 0.06 11.76
C SER A 63 -12.93 -1.47 11.69
N CYS A 64 -11.82 -2.21 11.61
CA CYS A 64 -11.25 -3.09 12.67
C CYS A 64 -9.87 -3.60 12.22
#